data_AF-A0A7Y3C8K9-F1
#
_entry.id   AF-A0A7Y3C8K9-F1
#
_cell.length_a   1.000
_cell.length_b   1.000
_cell.length_c   1.000
_cell.angle_alpha   90.00
_cell.angle_beta   90.00
_cell.angle_gamma   90.00
#
_symmetry.space_group_name_H-M   'P 1'
#
loop_
_entity.id
_entity.type
_entity.pdbx_description
1 polymer ?
#
loop_
_entity_poly.entity_id
_entity_poly.type
_entity_poly.pdbx_seq_one_letter_code
_entity_poly.pdbx_strand_id
1 'polypeptide(L)'
;ESADGCIQYRLYTFTVTDDCGNSDTETTRVAREYDMTDPEIQLPSIEMLCNEDFPLELTATWTDNCSQGGNVSAGPTNISMKECIEQADYVFTVEDDCGNTKTETLKLEREIELYDKCETAYARHKTLNECFIPDFSRWGWTNYIATEGIYEMYLYAGAGRCDISNGTIAGILILEYIDGLVTVTYNMYDNFVMNEAHLYIGCEQYPVGNNGDLTVAPGQYNFKPGTLDNVSQLTIGPIEVDGPFYMIGHAVTCEILCACDATEGTSDSYEPNNYDPIDCVDNLAPDFDDAVDFTVYPVPYKDVVNIAYEFDFDTDVTIEIFDRHGFVVKKASSSYLRNSNGLTQFDLSRIKDQLLFVKVSTNSGNVIKKIISTNRKR
;
A
#
# COMPACT_ATOMS: atom_id res chain seq x y z
N GLU A 1 41.49 50.84 35.56
CA GLU A 1 41.18 50.22 34.25
C GLU A 1 40.69 51.28 33.28
N SER A 2 40.65 50.96 31.99
CA SER A 2 39.98 51.78 30.97
C SER A 2 38.47 51.80 31.20
N ALA A 3 37.78 52.75 30.56
CA ALA A 3 36.34 52.93 30.71
C ALA A 3 35.52 51.80 30.03
N ASP A 4 36.11 51.10 29.06
CA ASP A 4 35.55 49.95 28.35
C ASP A 4 35.82 48.61 29.07
N GLY A 5 36.61 48.61 30.16
CA GLY A 5 36.96 47.40 30.91
C GLY A 5 38.05 46.54 30.27
N CYS A 6 38.34 46.72 28.98
CA CYS A 6 39.22 45.85 28.19
C CYS A 6 40.72 46.06 28.40
N ILE A 7 41.12 47.14 29.10
CA ILE A 7 42.54 47.49 29.31
C ILE A 7 42.79 47.79 30.78
N GLN A 8 43.69 47.01 31.38
CA GLN A 8 44.26 47.33 32.68
C GLN A 8 45.58 48.09 32.50
N TYR A 9 45.75 49.20 33.21
CA TYR A 9 46.99 49.98 33.15
C TYR A 9 47.43 50.50 34.51
N ARG A 10 48.73 50.75 34.61
CA ARG A 10 49.38 51.37 35.74
C ARG A 10 50.20 52.57 35.27
N LEU A 11 50.10 53.66 36.02
CA LEU A 11 50.91 54.85 35.79
C LEU A 11 52.15 54.78 36.67
N TYR A 12 53.32 55.01 36.05
CA TYR A 12 54.59 55.14 36.74
C TYR A 12 55.05 56.59 36.61
N THR A 13 55.17 57.25 37.76
CA THR A 13 55.60 58.65 37.84
C THR A 13 57.04 58.68 38.32
N PHE A 14 57.90 59.26 37.50
CA PHE A 14 59.31 59.47 37.80
C PHE A 14 59.52 60.93 38.15
N THR A 15 60.06 61.20 39.32
CA THR A 15 60.45 62.55 39.73
C THR A 15 61.96 62.61 39.85
N VAL A 16 62.57 63.54 39.13
CA VAL A 16 64.00 63.86 39.25
C VAL A 16 64.13 65.22 39.93
N THR A 17 65.09 65.38 40.82
CA THR A 17 65.38 66.65 41.49
C THR A 17 66.87 66.92 41.38
N ASP A 18 67.23 68.10 40.90
CA ASP A 18 68.63 68.52 40.83
C ASP A 18 69.16 68.99 42.20
N ASP A 19 70.47 69.15 42.32
CA ASP A 19 71.14 69.58 43.56
C ASP A 19 70.74 71.00 44.00
N CYS A 20 70.12 71.78 43.11
CA CYS A 20 69.60 73.13 43.40
C CYS A 20 68.14 73.12 43.88
N GLY A 21 67.50 71.96 43.93
CA GLY A 21 66.12 71.79 44.38
C GLY A 21 65.06 71.99 43.31
N ASN A 22 65.43 72.08 42.03
CA ASN A 22 64.46 72.07 40.94
C ASN A 22 64.04 70.63 40.66
N SER A 23 62.74 70.36 40.64
CA SER A 23 62.20 69.04 40.33
C SER A 23 61.46 69.03 39.00
N ASP A 24 61.63 67.94 38.25
CA ASP A 24 60.80 67.63 37.09
C ASP A 24 60.12 66.27 37.28
N THR A 25 58.95 66.09 36.70
CA THR A 25 58.16 64.87 36.85
C THR A 25 57.57 64.43 35.52
N GLU A 26 57.82 63.17 35.16
CA GLU A 26 57.28 62.55 33.96
C GLU A 26 56.47 61.30 34.32
N THR A 27 55.38 61.07 33.60
CA THR A 27 54.52 59.90 33.81
C THR A 27 54.47 59.05 32.56
N THR A 28 54.76 57.76 32.70
CA THR A 28 54.52 56.77 31.64
C THR A 28 53.39 55.82 32.01
N ARG A 29 52.66 55.34 31.01
CA ARG A 29 51.58 54.37 31.16
C ARG A 29 52.06 53.01 30.67
N VAL A 30 51.97 52.01 31.54
CA VAL A 30 52.14 50.59 31.18
C VAL A 30 50.74 49.97 31.19
N ALA A 31 50.34 49.35 30.09
CA ALA A 31 49.02 48.77 29.91
C ALA A 31 49.10 47.33 29.40
N ARG A 32 48.06 46.54 29.70
CA ARG A 32 47.80 45.21 29.14
C ARG A 32 46.32 45.08 28.81
N GLU A 33 46.01 44.19 27.88
CA GLU A 33 44.65 43.69 27.69
C GLU A 33 44.19 42.97 28.95
N TYR A 34 42.92 43.13 29.26
CA TYR A 34 42.30 42.57 30.44
C TYR A 34 40.81 42.37 30.17
N ASP A 35 40.38 41.12 30.18
CA ASP A 35 38.97 40.75 30.17
C ASP A 35 38.75 39.56 31.10
N MET A 36 37.57 39.53 31.74
CA MET A 36 37.09 38.47 32.62
C MET A 36 35.68 37.98 32.22
N THR A 37 35.14 38.51 31.13
CA THR A 37 33.81 38.19 30.62
C THR A 37 33.93 37.04 29.64
N ASP A 38 33.09 36.02 29.78
CA ASP A 38 33.07 34.92 28.82
C ASP A 38 32.40 35.37 27.51
N PRO A 39 32.84 34.88 26.35
CA PRO A 39 32.18 35.13 25.08
C PRO A 39 30.75 34.56 25.04
N GLU A 40 29.90 35.10 24.18
CA GLU A 40 28.52 34.67 23.97
C GLU A 40 28.36 33.96 22.61
N ILE A 41 27.86 32.72 22.61
CA ILE A 41 27.60 31.93 21.40
C ILE A 41 26.11 31.96 21.05
N GLN A 42 25.80 32.28 19.80
CA GLN A 42 24.48 32.16 19.20
C GLN A 42 24.43 30.94 18.26
N LEU A 43 23.75 29.89 18.71
CA LEU A 43 23.56 28.66 17.96
C LEU A 43 22.65 28.86 16.74
N PRO A 44 22.87 28.13 15.63
CA PRO A 44 21.95 28.13 14.50
C PRO A 44 20.62 27.44 14.88
N SER A 45 19.53 27.86 14.24
CA SER A 45 18.24 27.16 14.29
C SER A 45 18.16 26.18 13.13
N ILE A 46 17.93 24.91 13.43
CA ILE A 46 17.86 23.83 12.43
C ILE A 46 16.61 23.00 12.73
N GLU A 47 15.90 22.60 11.68
CA GLU A 47 14.74 21.73 11.78
C GLU A 47 15.17 20.27 11.94
N MET A 48 14.25 19.42 12.38
CA MET A 48 14.48 17.98 12.47
C MET A 48 14.70 17.42 11.05
N LEU A 49 15.68 16.53 10.91
CA LEU A 49 15.99 15.87 9.64
C LEU A 49 15.20 14.57 9.50
N CYS A 50 14.91 14.15 8.27
CA CYS A 50 14.25 12.86 7.99
C CYS A 50 15.05 12.09 6.94
N ASN A 51 15.53 10.89 7.29
CA ASN A 51 16.36 10.04 6.42
C ASN A 51 17.62 10.73 5.81
N GLU A 52 17.96 11.92 6.29
CA GLU A 52 19.11 12.68 5.85
C GLU A 52 20.30 12.48 6.78
N ASP A 53 21.51 12.53 6.23
CA ASP A 53 22.72 12.52 7.02
C ASP A 53 22.89 13.81 7.81
N PHE A 54 23.38 13.66 9.04
CA PHE A 54 23.77 14.81 9.85
C PHE A 54 24.78 15.68 9.07
N PRO A 55 24.58 17.01 9.01
CA PRO A 55 25.52 17.92 8.38
C PRO A 55 26.93 17.71 8.92
N LEU A 56 27.91 17.53 8.03
CA LEU A 56 29.30 17.32 8.42
C LEU A 56 29.86 18.51 9.22
N GLU A 57 29.30 19.70 9.01
CA GLU A 57 29.69 20.93 9.67
C GLU A 57 28.47 21.85 9.83
N LEU A 58 28.32 22.42 11.02
CA LEU A 58 27.40 23.52 11.32
C LEU A 58 28.18 24.72 11.82
N THR A 59 27.68 25.92 11.54
CA THR A 59 28.32 27.17 11.95
C THR A 59 27.42 27.94 12.93
N ALA A 60 28.01 28.38 14.04
CA ALA A 60 27.41 29.31 15.00
C ALA A 60 28.16 30.64 14.97
N THR A 61 27.49 31.72 15.35
CA THR A 61 28.12 33.04 15.51
C THR A 61 28.44 33.27 16.98
N TRP A 62 29.48 34.04 17.28
CA TRP A 62 29.80 34.41 18.66
C TRP A 62 30.30 35.86 18.75
N THR A 63 30.08 36.48 19.90
CA THR A 63 30.48 37.86 20.19
C THR A 63 31.11 37.96 21.55
N ASP A 64 31.90 39.01 21.75
CA ASP A 64 32.56 39.31 23.02
C ASP A 64 32.67 40.82 23.21
N ASN A 65 32.81 41.29 24.45
CA ASN A 65 32.92 42.73 24.75
C ASN A 65 34.30 43.31 24.44
N CYS A 66 35.37 42.51 24.50
CA CYS A 66 36.74 42.97 24.27
C CYS A 66 37.44 42.32 23.07
N SER A 67 36.85 41.28 22.49
CA SER A 67 37.42 40.54 21.36
C SER A 67 36.59 40.72 20.08
N GLN A 68 37.26 40.63 18.93
CA GLN A 68 36.58 40.64 17.64
C GLN A 68 35.90 39.27 17.43
N GLY A 69 34.61 39.18 17.79
CA GLY A 69 33.79 37.99 17.59
C GLY A 69 33.77 37.48 16.15
N GLY A 70 33.12 36.35 15.91
CA GLY A 70 33.14 35.71 14.60
C GLY A 70 32.25 34.50 14.46
N ASN A 71 32.71 33.55 13.66
CA ASN A 71 32.03 32.29 13.40
C ASN A 71 32.86 31.14 13.96
N VAL A 72 32.17 30.12 14.48
CA VAL A 72 32.77 28.87 14.93
C VAL A 72 31.99 27.72 14.30
N SER A 73 32.72 26.70 13.88
CA SER A 73 32.14 25.52 13.25
C SER A 73 32.32 24.29 14.13
N ALA A 74 31.35 23.39 14.09
CA ALA A 74 31.38 22.10 14.77
C ALA A 74 30.86 21.01 13.84
N GLY A 75 31.45 19.81 13.95
CA GLY A 75 30.91 18.59 13.36
C GLY A 75 30.11 17.77 14.38
N PRO A 76 29.37 16.74 13.93
CA PRO A 76 28.56 15.92 14.80
C PRO A 76 29.42 15.04 15.71
N THR A 77 29.04 14.95 16.98
CA THR A 77 29.66 14.11 18.01
C THR A 77 28.58 13.41 18.84
N ASN A 78 28.98 12.45 19.70
CA ASN A 78 28.07 11.71 20.59
C ASN A 78 26.81 11.15 19.91
N ILE A 79 26.94 10.68 18.67
CA ILE A 79 25.82 10.14 17.90
C ILE A 79 25.24 8.95 18.66
N SER A 80 23.96 9.00 18.95
CA SER A 80 23.23 7.96 19.65
C SER A 80 21.89 7.72 19.00
N MET A 81 21.48 6.45 19.00
CA MET A 81 20.21 6.00 18.44
C MET A 81 19.28 5.58 19.56
N LYS A 82 18.04 6.08 19.52
CA LYS A 82 16.97 5.65 20.40
C LYS A 82 15.70 5.44 19.58
N GLU A 83 15.32 4.18 19.42
CA GLU A 83 14.16 3.78 18.60
C GLU A 83 14.31 4.34 17.17
N CYS A 84 13.45 5.28 16.79
CA CYS A 84 13.38 5.89 15.46
C CYS A 84 14.18 7.19 15.33
N ILE A 85 14.76 7.69 16.42
CA ILE A 85 15.42 9.00 16.46
C ILE A 85 16.90 8.80 16.74
N GLU A 86 17.73 9.29 15.83
CA GLU A 86 19.14 9.50 16.09
C GLU A 86 19.37 10.95 16.52
N GLN A 87 20.22 11.15 17.51
CA GLN A 87 20.61 12.47 18.00
C GLN A 87 22.12 12.62 17.89
N ALA A 88 22.57 13.76 17.36
CA ALA A 88 23.96 14.18 17.36
C ALA A 88 24.14 15.49 18.14
N ASP A 89 25.27 15.59 18.84
CA ASP A 89 25.69 16.80 19.54
C ASP A 89 26.69 17.59 18.68
N TYR A 90 26.43 18.87 18.47
CA TYR A 90 27.34 19.82 17.87
C TYR A 90 27.87 20.74 18.96
N VAL A 91 29.15 20.55 19.31
CA VAL A 91 29.80 21.24 20.43
C VAL A 91 30.62 22.40 19.90
N PHE A 92 30.17 23.62 20.16
CA PHE A 92 30.85 24.85 19.78
C PHE A 92 31.67 25.35 20.96
N THR A 93 32.96 25.55 20.76
CA THR A 93 33.86 26.12 21.79
C THR A 93 34.60 27.30 21.20
N VAL A 94 34.54 28.44 21.89
CA VAL A 94 35.26 29.66 21.51
C VAL A 94 36.07 30.16 22.70
N GLU A 95 37.22 30.76 22.39
CA GLU A 95 38.12 31.41 23.34
C GLU A 95 38.29 32.86 22.89
N ASP A 96 38.17 33.79 23.83
CA ASP A 96 38.41 35.22 23.59
C ASP A 96 39.92 35.54 23.57
N ASP A 97 40.30 36.79 23.29
CA ASP A 97 41.73 37.18 23.21
C ASP A 97 42.45 37.14 24.59
N CYS A 98 41.70 37.08 25.69
CA CYS A 98 42.21 37.06 27.07
C CYS A 98 42.20 35.65 27.71
N GLY A 99 41.71 34.64 26.99
CA GLY A 99 41.65 33.24 27.43
C GLY A 99 40.36 32.84 28.16
N ASN A 100 39.32 33.68 28.17
CA ASN A 100 38.00 33.28 28.65
C ASN A 100 37.34 32.37 27.60
N THR A 101 36.64 31.33 28.03
CA THR A 101 36.12 30.30 27.13
C THR A 101 34.63 30.07 27.34
N LYS A 102 33.93 29.81 26.25
CA LYS A 102 32.52 29.42 26.27
C LYS A 102 32.33 28.16 25.43
N THR A 103 31.56 27.22 25.97
CA THR A 103 31.11 26.03 25.25
C THR A 103 29.59 25.97 25.27
N GLU A 104 28.99 25.75 24.10
CA GLU A 104 27.55 25.49 23.94
C GLU A 104 27.34 24.25 23.06
N THR A 105 26.27 23.51 23.32
CA THR A 105 25.95 22.28 22.58
C THR A 105 24.59 22.40 21.93
N LEU A 106 24.54 22.31 20.60
CA LEU A 106 23.31 22.11 19.85
C LEU A 106 23.04 20.60 19.70
N LYS A 107 21.83 20.17 20.04
CA LYS A 107 21.37 18.80 19.78
C LYS A 107 20.53 18.81 18.52
N LEU A 108 20.98 18.07 17.51
CA LEU A 108 20.24 17.88 16.28
C LEU A 108 19.70 16.45 16.25
N GLU A 109 18.41 16.32 16.01
CA GLU A 109 17.73 15.04 15.89
C GLU A 109 17.42 14.77 14.42
N ARG A 110 17.59 13.51 14.01
CA ARG A 110 17.05 12.99 12.75
C ARG A 110 16.15 11.80 13.02
N GLU A 111 15.02 11.75 12.34
CA GLU A 111 14.16 10.60 12.30
C GLU A 111 14.56 9.69 11.14
N ILE A 112 14.56 8.39 11.37
CA ILE A 112 14.82 7.38 10.35
C ILE A 112 13.53 6.61 10.06
N GLU A 113 13.28 6.35 8.79
CA GLU A 113 12.23 5.41 8.40
C GLU A 113 12.72 3.98 8.58
N LEU A 114 11.89 3.17 9.23
CA LEU A 114 12.20 1.78 9.52
C LEU A 114 10.97 0.94 9.21
N TYR A 115 11.18 -0.03 8.34
CA TYR A 115 10.18 -1.01 7.92
C TYR A 115 10.69 -2.40 8.32
N ASP A 116 9.83 -3.21 8.92
CA ASP A 116 10.18 -4.58 9.34
C ASP A 116 8.99 -5.53 9.16
N LYS A 117 9.18 -6.80 9.52
CA LYS A 117 8.17 -7.86 9.42
C LYS A 117 7.56 -7.94 8.02
N CYS A 118 8.44 -7.80 7.03
CA CYS A 118 8.05 -7.96 5.64
C CYS A 118 7.53 -9.39 5.41
N GLU A 119 6.30 -9.48 4.93
CA GLU A 119 5.58 -10.72 4.72
C GLU A 119 4.98 -10.76 3.32
N THR A 120 4.82 -11.97 2.80
CA THR A 120 4.07 -12.17 1.56
C THR A 120 2.59 -11.95 1.82
N ALA A 121 1.93 -11.18 0.95
CA ALA A 121 0.50 -10.92 0.98
C ALA A 121 -0.17 -11.32 -0.34
N TYR A 122 -1.38 -11.87 -0.24
CA TYR A 122 -2.23 -12.17 -1.40
C TYR A 122 -3.60 -11.54 -1.27
N ALA A 123 -4.10 -11.02 -2.39
CA ALA A 123 -5.44 -10.48 -2.49
C ALA A 123 -6.47 -11.61 -2.52
N ARG A 124 -7.48 -11.49 -1.67
CA ARG A 124 -8.55 -12.48 -1.55
C ARG A 124 -9.91 -11.79 -1.57
N HIS A 125 -10.68 -12.03 -2.62
CA HIS A 125 -12.08 -11.66 -2.67
C HIS A 125 -12.90 -12.48 -1.66
N LYS A 126 -14.01 -11.94 -1.15
CA LYS A 126 -14.81 -12.59 -0.10
C LYS A 126 -15.37 -13.96 -0.52
N THR A 127 -15.86 -14.07 -1.76
CA THR A 127 -16.61 -15.25 -2.25
C THR A 127 -16.14 -15.78 -3.60
N LEU A 128 -15.23 -15.08 -4.28
CA LEU A 128 -14.78 -15.42 -5.64
C LEU A 128 -13.35 -15.98 -5.64
N ASN A 129 -12.86 -16.40 -4.47
CA ASN A 129 -11.50 -16.84 -4.27
C ASN A 129 -11.41 -18.37 -4.26
N GLU A 130 -10.30 -18.88 -4.76
CA GLU A 130 -9.90 -20.27 -4.61
C GLU A 130 -8.48 -20.32 -4.05
N CYS A 131 -8.26 -21.22 -3.10
CA CYS A 131 -6.95 -21.40 -2.48
C CYS A 131 -6.05 -22.23 -3.40
N PHE A 132 -4.77 -21.86 -3.50
CA PHE A 132 -3.78 -22.63 -4.27
C PHE A 132 -3.56 -24.06 -3.76
N ILE A 133 -3.95 -24.35 -2.51
CA ILE A 133 -3.81 -25.66 -1.89
C ILE A 133 -5.11 -26.43 -2.13
N PRO A 134 -5.05 -27.68 -2.62
CA PRO A 134 -3.89 -28.59 -2.60
C PRO A 134 -3.00 -28.60 -3.85
N ASP A 135 -3.34 -27.88 -4.91
CA ASP A 135 -2.65 -27.93 -6.21
C ASP A 135 -1.17 -27.52 -6.11
N PHE A 136 -0.88 -26.58 -5.21
CA PHE A 136 0.46 -26.10 -4.90
C PHE A 136 0.76 -26.18 -3.41
N SER A 137 2.05 -26.28 -3.08
CA SER A 137 2.52 -26.20 -1.69
C SER A 137 2.56 -24.76 -1.16
N ARG A 138 2.58 -23.76 -2.04
CA ARG A 138 2.51 -22.34 -1.71
C ARG A 138 1.07 -21.97 -1.41
N TRP A 139 0.87 -21.11 -0.43
CA TRP A 139 -0.43 -20.53 -0.13
C TRP A 139 -0.65 -19.25 -0.94
N GLY A 140 -1.91 -18.87 -1.08
CA GLY A 140 -2.37 -17.70 -1.81
C GLY A 140 -3.72 -17.98 -2.44
N TRP A 141 -4.26 -16.99 -3.14
CA TRP A 141 -5.57 -17.11 -3.77
C TRP A 141 -5.56 -16.60 -5.20
N THR A 142 -6.28 -17.31 -6.05
CA THR A 142 -6.74 -16.83 -7.35
C THR A 142 -8.20 -16.39 -7.20
N ASN A 143 -8.61 -15.40 -7.98
CA ASN A 143 -9.93 -14.80 -7.88
C ASN A 143 -10.58 -14.79 -9.27
N TYR A 144 -11.78 -15.34 -9.38
CA TYR A 144 -12.51 -15.42 -10.65
C TYR A 144 -13.46 -14.23 -10.82
N ILE A 145 -13.26 -13.46 -11.88
CA ILE A 145 -14.05 -12.28 -12.23
C ILE A 145 -14.87 -12.59 -13.48
N ALA A 146 -16.17 -12.81 -13.28
CA ALA A 146 -17.07 -13.24 -14.34
C ALA A 146 -17.66 -12.09 -15.18
N THR A 147 -17.79 -10.91 -14.59
CA THR A 147 -18.50 -9.77 -15.19
C THR A 147 -17.79 -8.47 -14.88
N GLU A 148 -18.08 -7.43 -15.65
CA GLU A 148 -17.67 -6.06 -15.34
C GLU A 148 -18.25 -5.59 -14.01
N GLY A 149 -17.48 -4.75 -13.32
CA GLY A 149 -17.81 -4.23 -12.00
C GLY A 149 -16.58 -3.78 -11.22
N ILE A 150 -16.82 -3.31 -10.00
CA ILE A 150 -15.77 -2.94 -9.04
C ILE A 150 -15.74 -4.02 -7.96
N TYR A 151 -14.55 -4.54 -7.69
CA TYR A 151 -14.32 -5.65 -6.77
C TYR A 151 -13.32 -5.23 -5.71
N GLU A 152 -13.65 -5.54 -4.46
CA GLU A 152 -12.79 -5.27 -3.30
C GLU A 152 -12.24 -6.58 -2.76
N MET A 153 -10.92 -6.64 -2.61
CA MET A 153 -10.20 -7.82 -2.13
C MET A 153 -9.26 -7.43 -1.00
N TYR A 154 -9.38 -8.08 0.15
CA TYR A 154 -8.43 -7.83 1.23
C TYR A 154 -7.08 -8.48 0.92
N LEU A 155 -6.01 -7.74 1.18
CA LEU A 155 -4.63 -8.23 1.10
C LEU A 155 -4.27 -8.85 2.44
N TYR A 156 -4.18 -10.18 2.49
CA TYR A 156 -3.79 -10.92 3.69
C TYR A 156 -2.30 -11.23 3.66
N ALA A 157 -1.54 -10.59 4.55
CA ALA A 157 -0.13 -10.88 4.81
C ALA A 157 0.02 -12.07 5.77
N GLY A 158 0.92 -13.00 5.46
CA GLY A 158 1.26 -14.11 6.35
C GLY A 158 0.16 -15.16 6.57
N ALA A 159 -0.89 -15.20 5.74
CA ALA A 159 -2.01 -16.14 5.86
C ALA A 159 -1.66 -17.56 5.35
N GLY A 160 -0.62 -18.13 5.93
CA GLY A 160 -0.10 -19.45 5.58
C GLY A 160 -1.20 -20.52 5.53
N ARG A 161 -1.09 -21.42 4.55
CA ARG A 161 -2.07 -22.47 4.25
C ARG A 161 -3.48 -21.97 3.89
N CYS A 162 -3.58 -20.73 3.40
CA CYS A 162 -4.85 -20.05 3.12
C CYS A 162 -5.76 -19.90 4.35
N ASP A 163 -5.17 -19.95 5.56
CA ASP A 163 -5.90 -19.74 6.80
C ASP A 163 -5.84 -18.26 7.19
N ILE A 164 -6.93 -17.54 6.91
CA ILE A 164 -7.05 -16.11 7.18
C ILE A 164 -6.98 -15.77 8.67
N SER A 165 -7.16 -16.74 9.58
CA SER A 165 -7.05 -16.50 11.02
C SER A 165 -5.59 -16.32 11.47
N ASN A 166 -4.63 -16.78 10.68
CA ASN A 166 -3.20 -16.59 10.92
C ASN A 166 -2.64 -15.36 10.21
N GLY A 167 -3.42 -14.74 9.31
CA GLY A 167 -2.99 -13.60 8.50
C GLY A 167 -3.38 -12.25 9.09
N THR A 168 -2.62 -11.23 8.71
CA THR A 168 -2.92 -9.82 9.00
C THR A 168 -3.42 -9.15 7.73
N ILE A 169 -4.46 -8.33 7.83
CA ILE A 169 -4.91 -7.53 6.68
C ILE A 169 -3.97 -6.33 6.55
N ALA A 170 -3.12 -6.34 5.53
CA ALA A 170 -2.14 -5.28 5.26
C ALA A 170 -2.72 -4.14 4.39
N GLY A 171 -3.83 -4.42 3.68
CA GLY A 171 -4.48 -3.43 2.84
C GLY A 171 -5.67 -4.00 2.07
N ILE A 172 -6.07 -3.27 1.04
CA ILE A 172 -7.15 -3.63 0.12
C ILE A 172 -6.68 -3.45 -1.33
N LEU A 173 -7.02 -4.41 -2.17
CA LEU A 173 -6.88 -4.34 -3.60
C LEU A 173 -8.27 -4.05 -4.18
N ILE A 174 -8.37 -2.98 -4.96
CA ILE A 174 -9.56 -2.60 -5.70
C ILE A 174 -9.32 -2.93 -7.16
N LEU A 175 -10.19 -3.74 -7.75
CA LEU A 175 -10.22 -4.00 -9.19
C LEU A 175 -11.42 -3.29 -9.79
N GLU A 176 -11.17 -2.47 -10.80
CA GLU A 176 -12.19 -1.84 -11.64
C GLU A 176 -12.15 -2.49 -13.02
N TYR A 177 -13.20 -3.22 -13.39
CA TYR A 177 -13.38 -3.81 -14.72
C TYR A 177 -14.55 -3.13 -15.42
N ILE A 178 -14.26 -2.26 -16.38
CA ILE A 178 -15.25 -1.39 -17.04
C ILE A 178 -14.90 -1.30 -18.52
N ASP A 179 -15.87 -1.54 -19.39
CA ASP A 179 -15.74 -1.42 -20.85
C ASP A 179 -14.54 -2.21 -21.41
N GLY A 180 -14.33 -3.45 -20.95
CA GLY A 180 -13.20 -4.28 -21.38
C GLY A 180 -11.82 -3.86 -20.83
N LEU A 181 -11.77 -2.91 -19.89
CA LEU A 181 -10.52 -2.43 -19.28
C LEU A 181 -10.47 -2.74 -17.79
N VAL A 182 -9.36 -3.32 -17.35
CA VAL A 182 -9.08 -3.65 -15.95
C VAL A 182 -8.01 -2.71 -15.40
N THR A 183 -8.35 -2.01 -14.32
CA THR A 183 -7.40 -1.25 -13.49
C THR A 183 -7.40 -1.84 -12.09
N VAL A 184 -6.21 -2.09 -11.54
CA VAL A 184 -6.02 -2.67 -10.21
C VAL A 184 -5.26 -1.69 -9.33
N THR A 185 -5.84 -1.29 -8.21
CA THR A 185 -5.22 -0.40 -7.24
C THR A 185 -5.01 -1.12 -5.92
N TYR A 186 -3.74 -1.27 -5.52
CA TYR A 186 -3.33 -1.71 -4.19
C TYR A 186 -3.30 -0.49 -3.27
N ASN A 187 -4.03 -0.56 -2.16
CA ASN A 187 -4.06 0.46 -1.10
C ASN A 187 -3.67 -0.19 0.22
N MET A 188 -2.49 0.14 0.74
CA MET A 188 -2.05 -0.33 2.05
C MET A 188 -2.77 0.45 3.16
N TYR A 189 -2.98 -0.20 4.32
CA TYR A 189 -3.43 0.51 5.51
C TYR A 189 -2.28 1.26 6.17
N ASP A 190 -2.58 2.27 6.99
CA ASP A 190 -1.64 3.27 7.54
C ASP A 190 -0.34 2.71 8.15
N ASN A 191 -0.35 1.48 8.67
CA ASN A 191 0.84 0.84 9.27
C ASN A 191 1.58 -0.10 8.32
N PHE A 192 1.24 -0.11 7.04
CA PHE A 192 1.81 -1.00 6.04
C PHE A 192 2.27 -0.25 4.80
N VAL A 193 3.36 -0.74 4.24
CA VAL A 193 3.89 -0.36 2.93
C VAL A 193 4.13 -1.62 2.12
N MET A 194 4.31 -1.48 0.81
CA MET A 194 4.73 -2.56 -0.08
C MET A 194 6.02 -2.21 -0.82
N ASN A 195 6.92 -3.17 -0.94
CA ASN A 195 8.19 -3.03 -1.67
C ASN A 195 8.22 -3.84 -2.98
N GLU A 196 7.22 -4.70 -3.18
CA GLU A 196 7.06 -5.51 -4.38
C GLU A 196 5.57 -5.77 -4.60
N ALA A 197 5.14 -5.76 -5.86
CA ALA A 197 3.82 -6.19 -6.25
C ALA A 197 3.88 -6.97 -7.56
N HIS A 198 3.02 -7.98 -7.68
CA HIS A 198 2.89 -8.81 -8.86
C HIS A 198 1.42 -9.10 -9.12
N LEU A 199 1.00 -8.97 -10.36
CA LEU A 199 -0.37 -9.18 -10.78
C LEU A 199 -0.40 -10.21 -11.90
N TYR A 200 -1.17 -11.27 -11.69
CA TYR A 200 -1.60 -12.16 -12.76
C TYR A 200 -3.02 -11.81 -13.19
N ILE A 201 -3.25 -11.74 -14.49
CA ILE A 201 -4.60 -11.80 -15.09
C ILE A 201 -4.52 -12.78 -16.27
N GLY A 202 -5.46 -13.70 -16.37
CA GLY A 202 -5.52 -14.63 -17.50
C GLY A 202 -6.79 -15.46 -17.51
N CYS A 203 -6.99 -16.21 -18.60
CA CYS A 203 -8.19 -17.03 -18.78
C CYS A 203 -8.15 -18.31 -17.97
N GLU A 204 -6.95 -18.79 -17.66
CA GLU A 204 -6.72 -19.96 -16.83
C GLU A 204 -6.56 -19.57 -15.37
N GLN A 205 -6.89 -20.50 -14.48
CA GLN A 205 -6.83 -20.30 -13.03
C GLN A 205 -5.44 -19.88 -12.52
N TYR A 206 -4.39 -20.40 -13.19
CA TYR A 206 -2.99 -20.20 -12.83
C TYR A 206 -2.13 -19.90 -14.06
N PRO A 207 -1.07 -19.07 -13.93
CA PRO A 207 -0.12 -18.85 -15.01
C PRO A 207 0.67 -20.12 -15.33
N VAL A 208 1.19 -20.15 -16.56
CA VAL A 208 2.16 -21.16 -17.02
C VAL A 208 3.56 -20.61 -16.81
N GLY A 209 4.40 -21.34 -16.09
CA GLY A 209 5.80 -20.99 -15.86
C GLY A 209 6.68 -21.20 -17.10
N ASN A 210 7.93 -20.74 -17.03
CA ASN A 210 8.91 -20.86 -18.13
C ASN A 210 9.16 -22.30 -18.61
N ASN A 211 8.88 -23.29 -17.76
CA ASN A 211 9.01 -24.73 -18.06
C ASN A 211 7.77 -25.32 -18.74
N GLY A 212 6.69 -24.56 -18.91
CA GLY A 212 5.42 -25.03 -19.48
C GLY A 212 4.46 -25.66 -18.46
N ASP A 213 4.84 -25.74 -17.18
CA ASP A 213 3.97 -26.24 -16.10
C ASP A 213 3.23 -25.07 -15.43
N LEU A 214 2.06 -25.34 -14.85
CA LEU A 214 1.33 -24.36 -14.05
C LEU A 214 2.16 -23.90 -12.84
N THR A 215 2.02 -22.64 -12.46
CA THR A 215 2.80 -22.04 -11.36
C THR A 215 2.01 -20.99 -10.59
N VAL A 216 2.36 -20.81 -9.32
CA VAL A 216 1.89 -19.72 -8.44
C VAL A 216 3.06 -18.91 -7.89
N ALA A 217 4.19 -18.92 -8.62
CA ALA A 217 5.35 -18.13 -8.25
C ALA A 217 5.16 -16.68 -8.74
N PRO A 218 5.16 -15.67 -7.84
CA PRO A 218 4.87 -14.28 -8.21
C PRO A 218 5.73 -13.72 -9.34
N GLY A 219 7.02 -14.07 -9.38
CA GLY A 219 7.93 -13.63 -10.47
C GLY A 219 7.58 -14.18 -11.86
N GLN A 220 6.63 -15.10 -11.97
CA GLN A 220 6.12 -15.66 -13.23
C GLN A 220 4.80 -15.00 -13.68
N TYR A 221 4.28 -14.01 -12.95
CA TYR A 221 3.06 -13.30 -13.34
C TYR A 221 3.33 -12.34 -14.51
N ASN A 222 2.29 -12.02 -15.28
CA ASN A 222 2.39 -11.24 -16.51
C ASN A 222 2.53 -9.73 -16.28
N PHE A 223 2.13 -9.20 -15.12
CA PHE A 223 2.27 -7.78 -14.80
C PHE A 223 3.14 -7.57 -13.56
N LYS A 224 4.29 -6.92 -13.77
CA LYS A 224 5.36 -6.81 -12.78
C LYS A 224 5.90 -5.37 -12.79
N PRO A 225 5.38 -4.47 -11.92
CA PRO A 225 5.82 -3.08 -11.81
C PRO A 225 7.32 -2.89 -11.49
N GLY A 226 8.00 -3.92 -11.01
CA GLY A 226 9.41 -3.86 -10.60
C GLY A 226 9.56 -3.68 -9.10
N THR A 227 10.72 -3.19 -8.66
CA THR A 227 10.98 -2.88 -7.25
C THR A 227 10.26 -1.59 -6.88
N LEU A 228 9.55 -1.60 -5.75
CA LEU A 228 8.88 -0.44 -5.18
C LEU A 228 9.68 0.03 -3.96
N ASP A 229 9.71 1.33 -3.71
CA ASP A 229 10.35 1.92 -2.54
C ASP A 229 9.32 2.22 -1.46
N ASN A 230 8.90 1.17 -0.73
CA ASN A 230 7.98 1.24 0.40
C ASN A 230 6.73 2.10 0.13
N VAL A 231 6.02 1.78 -0.95
CA VAL A 231 4.86 2.55 -1.40
C VAL A 231 3.62 2.18 -0.61
N SER A 232 2.75 3.15 -0.33
CA SER A 232 1.44 2.93 0.30
C SER A 232 0.33 2.64 -0.71
N GLN A 233 0.50 3.08 -1.97
CA GLN A 233 -0.45 2.87 -3.05
C GLN A 233 0.27 2.49 -4.35
N LEU A 234 -0.33 1.58 -5.11
CA LEU A 234 0.15 1.22 -6.46
C LEU A 234 -1.05 0.99 -7.37
N THR A 235 -1.05 1.61 -8.54
CA THR A 235 -2.03 1.35 -9.60
C THR A 235 -1.38 0.60 -10.76
N ILE A 236 -1.99 -0.52 -11.18
CA ILE A 236 -1.59 -1.31 -12.34
C ILE A 236 -2.71 -1.27 -13.38
N GLY A 237 -2.37 -0.89 -14.61
CA GLY A 237 -3.30 -0.81 -15.73
C GLY A 237 -3.37 0.59 -16.32
N PRO A 238 -4.28 0.82 -17.28
CA PRO A 238 -5.35 -0.08 -17.71
C PRO A 238 -4.85 -1.32 -18.47
N ILE A 239 -5.56 -2.44 -18.35
CA ILE A 239 -5.29 -3.73 -19.01
C ILE A 239 -6.52 -4.12 -19.85
N GLU A 240 -6.34 -4.37 -21.14
CA GLU A 240 -7.38 -4.85 -22.05
C GLU A 240 -7.68 -6.33 -21.79
N VAL A 241 -8.93 -6.62 -21.44
CA VAL A 241 -9.45 -7.97 -21.18
C VAL A 241 -10.82 -8.13 -21.83
N ASP A 242 -11.04 -9.26 -22.49
CA ASP A 242 -12.34 -9.66 -23.02
C ASP A 242 -12.83 -10.96 -22.37
N GLY A 243 -14.07 -10.95 -21.87
CA GLY A 243 -14.69 -12.08 -21.19
C GLY A 243 -14.34 -12.20 -19.69
N PRO A 244 -14.67 -13.35 -19.08
CA PRO A 244 -14.35 -13.65 -17.69
C PRO A 244 -12.88 -14.06 -17.54
N PHE A 245 -12.27 -13.74 -16.42
CA PHE A 245 -10.85 -14.02 -16.17
C PHE A 245 -10.57 -14.40 -14.73
N TYR A 246 -9.41 -15.01 -14.51
CA TYR A 246 -8.81 -15.21 -13.20
C TYR A 246 -7.74 -14.16 -12.94
N MET A 247 -7.59 -13.78 -11.68
CA MET A 247 -6.54 -12.89 -11.24
C MET A 247 -5.87 -13.35 -9.94
N ILE A 248 -4.58 -13.05 -9.82
CA ILE A 248 -3.83 -13.20 -8.58
C ILE A 248 -3.14 -11.88 -8.28
N GLY A 249 -3.56 -11.22 -7.19
CA GLY A 249 -2.86 -10.07 -6.64
C GLY A 249 -1.88 -10.52 -5.57
N HIS A 250 -0.60 -10.22 -5.73
CA HIS A 250 0.46 -10.50 -4.78
C HIS A 250 1.20 -9.21 -4.43
N ALA A 251 1.55 -9.05 -3.17
CA ALA A 251 2.45 -8.01 -2.70
C ALA A 251 3.40 -8.55 -1.64
N VAL A 252 4.56 -7.93 -1.48
CA VAL A 252 5.39 -8.07 -0.28
C VAL A 252 5.16 -6.82 0.56
N THR A 253 4.58 -7.01 1.74
CA THR A 253 4.13 -5.92 2.62
C THR A 253 4.96 -5.89 3.89
N CYS A 254 5.39 -4.72 4.34
CA CYS A 254 6.16 -4.53 5.57
C CYS A 254 5.37 -3.65 6.54
N GLU A 255 5.54 -3.88 7.85
CA GLU A 255 5.02 -2.99 8.90
C GLU A 255 5.91 -1.75 9.01
N ILE A 256 5.27 -0.58 9.09
CA ILE A 256 5.95 0.69 9.38
C ILE A 256 6.24 0.72 10.89
N LEU A 257 7.52 0.69 11.26
CA LEU A 257 7.96 0.84 12.65
C LEU A 257 8.29 2.29 12.98
N CYS A 258 8.87 3.00 12.01
CA CYS A 258 9.25 4.39 12.11
C CYS A 258 8.89 5.10 10.80
N ALA A 259 8.22 6.24 10.88
CA ALA A 259 7.88 7.07 9.74
C ALA A 259 8.10 8.52 10.12
N CYS A 260 8.68 9.30 9.22
CA CYS A 260 8.72 10.74 9.41
C CYS A 260 7.30 11.31 9.35
N ASP A 261 7.04 12.39 10.10
CA ASP A 261 5.73 13.08 10.20
C ASP A 261 5.18 13.68 8.87
N ALA A 262 5.72 13.25 7.72
CA ALA A 262 5.38 13.68 6.37
C ALA A 262 5.08 12.53 5.39
N THR A 263 4.65 11.34 5.86
CA THR A 263 4.16 10.29 4.95
C THR A 263 2.79 10.67 4.35
N GLU A 264 2.78 11.69 3.48
CA GLU A 264 1.82 11.68 2.38
C GLU A 264 2.02 10.35 1.66
N GLY A 265 0.96 9.54 1.58
CA GLY A 265 1.04 8.19 1.05
C GLY A 265 1.81 8.16 -0.26
N THR A 266 2.94 7.46 -0.26
CA THR A 266 3.76 7.26 -1.46
C THR A 266 2.95 6.41 -2.44
N SER A 267 2.72 6.94 -3.64
CA SER A 267 1.94 6.29 -4.69
C SER A 267 2.81 6.01 -5.91
N ASP A 268 2.65 4.84 -6.51
CA ASP A 268 3.28 4.48 -7.78
C ASP A 268 2.24 3.99 -8.80
N SER A 269 2.63 3.96 -10.06
CA SER A 269 1.78 3.52 -11.16
C SER A 269 2.57 2.73 -12.19
N TYR A 270 1.98 1.64 -12.68
CA TYR A 270 2.53 0.81 -13.73
C TYR A 270 1.50 0.62 -14.83
N GLU A 271 1.76 1.27 -15.96
CA GLU A 271 0.99 1.09 -17.20
C GLU A 271 1.70 0.06 -18.09
N PRO A 272 1.12 -1.14 -18.29
CA PRO A 272 1.73 -2.15 -19.15
C PRO A 272 1.70 -1.70 -20.62
N ASN A 273 2.88 -1.60 -21.26
CA ASN A 273 3.00 -1.01 -22.59
C ASN A 273 3.38 -2.00 -23.71
N ASN A 274 3.40 -3.31 -23.43
CA ASN A 274 3.78 -4.34 -24.41
C ASN A 274 3.28 -5.73 -23.97
N TYR A 275 1.97 -5.88 -23.87
CA TYR A 275 1.30 -7.16 -23.60
C TYR A 275 0.26 -7.43 -24.69
N ASP A 276 -0.02 -8.70 -24.94
CA ASP A 276 -1.13 -9.08 -25.82
C ASP A 276 -2.44 -8.94 -25.03
N PRO A 277 -3.50 -8.33 -25.60
CA PRO A 277 -4.81 -8.27 -24.97
C PRO A 277 -5.28 -9.65 -24.51
N ILE A 278 -5.89 -9.70 -23.32
CA ILE A 278 -6.30 -10.96 -22.71
C ILE A 278 -7.69 -11.32 -23.23
N ASP A 279 -7.75 -12.18 -24.23
CA ASP A 279 -9.00 -12.67 -24.80
C ASP A 279 -9.38 -14.03 -24.20
N CYS A 280 -10.41 -14.03 -23.36
CA CYS A 280 -10.94 -15.23 -22.70
C CYS A 280 -12.28 -15.69 -23.28
N VAL A 281 -12.71 -15.09 -24.39
CA VAL A 281 -13.99 -15.43 -25.04
C VAL A 281 -13.90 -16.77 -25.79
N ASP A 282 -12.69 -17.14 -26.23
CA ASP A 282 -12.43 -18.33 -27.05
C ASP A 282 -11.95 -19.58 -26.27
N ASN A 283 -11.74 -19.52 -24.95
CA ASN A 283 -11.37 -20.69 -24.12
C ASN A 283 -12.57 -21.57 -23.69
N LEU A 284 -13.66 -21.52 -24.44
CA LEU A 284 -14.74 -22.50 -24.35
C LEU A 284 -14.38 -23.77 -25.14
N ALA A 285 -13.74 -24.75 -24.48
CA ALA A 285 -14.16 -26.17 -24.41
C ALA A 285 -13.01 -27.12 -23.98
N PRO A 286 -13.25 -28.12 -23.11
CA PRO A 286 -14.53 -28.81 -22.93
C PRO A 286 -15.13 -28.60 -21.52
N ASP A 287 -16.35 -28.08 -21.53
CA ASP A 287 -17.50 -28.55 -20.73
C ASP A 287 -17.15 -29.23 -19.38
N PHE A 288 -16.99 -28.41 -18.34
CA PHE A 288 -17.22 -28.80 -16.95
C PHE A 288 -18.12 -27.73 -16.34
N ASP A 289 -19.39 -27.74 -16.75
CA ASP A 289 -20.42 -26.92 -16.15
C ASP A 289 -20.94 -27.64 -14.89
N ASP A 290 -20.27 -27.42 -13.75
CA ASP A 290 -20.91 -27.60 -12.44
C ASP A 290 -21.98 -26.52 -12.18
N ALA A 291 -22.18 -25.56 -13.11
CA ALA A 291 -23.31 -24.64 -13.04
C ALA A 291 -24.59 -25.34 -13.48
N VAL A 292 -25.64 -25.11 -12.72
CA VAL A 292 -26.97 -25.65 -12.96
C VAL A 292 -27.60 -24.89 -14.14
N ASP A 293 -27.23 -25.15 -15.40
CA ASP A 293 -27.93 -24.55 -16.54
C ASP A 293 -29.06 -25.42 -17.10
N PHE A 294 -30.06 -24.78 -17.71
CA PHE A 294 -31.19 -25.45 -18.34
C PHE A 294 -31.75 -24.63 -19.50
N THR A 295 -32.29 -25.29 -20.51
CA THR A 295 -32.97 -24.64 -21.64
C THR A 295 -34.47 -24.64 -21.46
N VAL A 296 -35.11 -23.56 -21.90
CA VAL A 296 -36.57 -23.42 -21.85
C VAL A 296 -37.11 -23.15 -23.24
N TYR A 297 -38.04 -23.97 -23.72
CA TYR A 297 -38.60 -23.81 -25.06
C TYR A 297 -40.03 -24.37 -25.20
N PRO A 298 -40.84 -23.79 -26.10
CA PRO A 298 -40.57 -22.57 -26.85
C PRO A 298 -40.69 -21.33 -25.97
N VAL A 299 -39.83 -20.33 -26.15
CA VAL A 299 -39.98 -18.99 -25.57
C VAL A 299 -39.93 -17.98 -26.73
N PRO A 300 -40.98 -17.15 -26.94
CA PRO A 300 -42.18 -17.06 -26.13
C PRO A 300 -43.14 -18.27 -26.28
N TYR A 301 -43.73 -18.72 -25.17
CA TYR A 301 -44.58 -19.93 -25.12
C TYR A 301 -46.05 -19.59 -25.41
N LYS A 302 -46.87 -20.58 -25.78
CA LYS A 302 -48.33 -20.39 -25.95
C LYS A 302 -49.10 -21.01 -24.78
N ASP A 303 -49.18 -22.34 -24.77
CA ASP A 303 -49.92 -23.10 -23.76
C ASP A 303 -49.00 -24.04 -22.97
N VAL A 304 -47.86 -24.44 -23.54
CA VAL A 304 -46.94 -25.43 -22.95
C VAL A 304 -45.52 -24.90 -23.04
N VAL A 305 -44.72 -25.22 -22.02
CA VAL A 305 -43.28 -24.98 -22.00
C VAL A 305 -42.54 -26.23 -21.58
N ASN A 306 -41.39 -26.49 -22.20
CA ASN A 306 -40.49 -27.58 -21.87
C ASN A 306 -39.23 -27.00 -21.23
N ILE A 307 -38.77 -27.66 -20.17
CA ILE A 307 -37.53 -27.37 -19.45
C ILE A 307 -36.64 -28.58 -19.68
N ALA A 308 -35.58 -28.41 -20.46
CA ALA A 308 -34.58 -29.45 -20.69
C ALA A 308 -33.29 -29.08 -19.95
N TYR A 309 -32.67 -30.07 -19.31
CA TYR A 309 -31.49 -29.91 -18.48
C TYR A 309 -30.66 -31.17 -18.55
N GLU A 310 -29.34 -30.98 -18.49
CA GLU A 310 -28.35 -32.04 -18.44
C GLU A 310 -27.29 -31.59 -17.45
N PHE A 311 -27.15 -32.33 -16.36
CA PHE A 311 -26.12 -32.16 -15.34
C PHE A 311 -25.18 -33.37 -15.36
N ASP A 312 -23.91 -33.17 -15.04
CA ASP A 312 -22.87 -34.19 -14.95
C ASP A 312 -22.72 -34.81 -13.55
N PHE A 313 -23.55 -34.38 -12.59
CA PHE A 313 -23.64 -34.90 -11.23
C PHE A 313 -25.03 -35.47 -10.89
N ASP A 314 -25.07 -36.41 -9.94
CA ASP A 314 -26.30 -37.00 -9.41
C ASP A 314 -26.99 -36.00 -8.47
N THR A 315 -28.27 -35.68 -8.71
CA THR A 315 -28.98 -34.67 -7.94
C THR A 315 -30.49 -34.84 -7.95
N ASP A 316 -31.17 -34.28 -6.96
CA ASP A 316 -32.62 -34.09 -6.99
C ASP A 316 -32.93 -32.73 -7.63
N VAL A 317 -33.66 -32.77 -8.75
CA VAL A 317 -34.01 -31.57 -9.51
C VAL A 317 -35.40 -31.11 -9.11
N THR A 318 -35.51 -29.85 -8.69
CA THR A 318 -36.79 -29.19 -8.43
C THR A 318 -36.98 -28.01 -9.37
N ILE A 319 -38.08 -28.02 -10.11
CA ILE A 319 -38.42 -26.98 -11.09
C ILE A 319 -39.68 -26.26 -10.63
N GLU A 320 -39.57 -24.95 -10.46
CA GLU A 320 -40.63 -24.08 -9.99
C GLU A 320 -40.89 -22.96 -11.01
N ILE A 321 -42.15 -22.76 -11.38
CA ILE A 321 -42.57 -21.63 -12.21
C ILE A 321 -43.32 -20.67 -11.31
N PHE A 322 -42.88 -19.42 -11.24
CA PHE A 322 -43.46 -18.39 -10.39
C PHE A 322 -43.84 -17.13 -11.17
N ASP A 323 -44.82 -16.41 -10.64
CA ASP A 323 -45.29 -15.14 -11.19
C ASP A 323 -44.37 -13.97 -10.79
N ARG A 324 -44.69 -12.77 -11.28
CA ARG A 324 -43.97 -11.52 -10.95
C ARG A 324 -44.04 -11.11 -9.48
N HIS A 325 -44.88 -11.74 -8.67
CA HIS A 325 -45.01 -11.48 -7.23
C HIS A 325 -44.32 -12.58 -6.40
N GLY A 326 -43.71 -13.58 -7.05
CA GLY A 326 -43.00 -14.68 -6.39
C GLY A 326 -43.89 -15.85 -5.98
N PHE A 327 -45.17 -15.89 -6.38
CA PHE A 327 -46.03 -17.04 -6.11
C PHE A 327 -45.72 -18.19 -7.05
N VAL A 328 -45.50 -19.39 -6.49
CA VAL A 328 -45.30 -20.62 -7.28
C VAL A 328 -46.62 -21.03 -7.94
N VAL A 329 -46.63 -20.99 -9.27
CA VAL A 329 -47.75 -21.31 -10.14
C VAL A 329 -47.75 -22.79 -10.54
N LYS A 330 -46.56 -23.37 -10.76
CA LYS A 330 -46.34 -24.79 -11.04
C LYS A 330 -45.05 -25.27 -10.40
N LYS A 331 -45.01 -26.54 -10.03
CA LYS A 331 -43.83 -27.20 -9.45
C LYS A 331 -43.76 -28.66 -9.88
N ALA A 332 -42.55 -29.15 -10.13
CA ALA A 332 -42.24 -30.57 -10.31
C ALA A 332 -40.90 -30.89 -9.64
N SER A 333 -40.75 -32.10 -9.14
CA SER A 333 -39.49 -32.60 -8.56
C SER A 333 -39.23 -34.03 -9.03
N SER A 334 -37.99 -34.34 -9.32
CA SER A 334 -37.54 -35.66 -9.78
C SER A 334 -36.09 -35.93 -9.38
N SER A 335 -35.78 -37.18 -9.04
CA SER A 335 -34.38 -37.62 -8.95
C SER A 335 -33.77 -37.67 -10.35
N TYR A 336 -32.58 -37.12 -10.50
CA TYR A 336 -31.83 -37.04 -11.75
C TYR A 336 -30.49 -37.75 -11.60
N LEU A 337 -30.14 -38.58 -12.58
CA LEU A 337 -28.84 -39.25 -12.66
C LEU A 337 -27.95 -38.47 -13.61
N ARG A 338 -26.68 -38.35 -13.28
CA ARG A 338 -25.67 -37.68 -14.11
C ARG A 338 -25.72 -38.11 -15.57
N ASN A 339 -25.45 -37.16 -16.47
CA ASN A 339 -25.40 -37.36 -17.92
C ASN A 339 -26.66 -38.01 -18.50
N SER A 340 -27.82 -37.74 -17.91
CA SER A 340 -29.11 -38.16 -18.45
C SER A 340 -29.85 -36.96 -19.04
N ASN A 341 -30.72 -37.19 -20.02
CA ASN A 341 -31.51 -36.09 -20.58
C ASN A 341 -32.73 -35.83 -19.69
N GLY A 342 -32.66 -34.77 -18.89
CA GLY A 342 -33.77 -34.28 -18.10
C GLY A 342 -34.73 -33.47 -18.96
N LEU A 343 -36.01 -33.84 -18.98
CA LEU A 343 -37.05 -33.09 -19.69
C LEU A 343 -38.31 -33.04 -18.84
N THR A 344 -38.71 -31.83 -18.43
CA THR A 344 -39.97 -31.59 -17.74
C THR A 344 -40.85 -30.65 -18.55
N GLN A 345 -42.10 -31.06 -18.77
CA GLN A 345 -43.09 -30.26 -19.49
C GLN A 345 -44.14 -29.70 -18.52
N PHE A 346 -44.46 -28.42 -18.67
CA PHE A 346 -45.57 -27.77 -17.95
C PHE A 346 -46.64 -27.25 -18.89
N ASP A 347 -47.89 -27.61 -18.61
CA ASP A 347 -49.07 -26.96 -19.19
C ASP A 347 -49.42 -25.69 -18.40
N LEU A 348 -49.31 -24.56 -19.09
CA LEU A 348 -49.56 -23.19 -18.64
C LEU A 348 -50.81 -22.56 -19.29
N SER A 349 -51.64 -23.33 -20.00
CA SER A 349 -52.85 -22.84 -20.70
C SER A 349 -53.84 -22.08 -19.81
N ARG A 350 -53.83 -22.35 -18.50
CA ARG A 350 -54.69 -21.73 -17.48
C ARG A 350 -54.06 -20.51 -16.80
N ILE A 351 -52.80 -20.20 -17.09
CA ILE A 351 -52.06 -19.10 -16.48
C ILE A 351 -52.26 -17.84 -17.33
N LYS A 352 -52.66 -16.75 -16.66
CA LYS A 352 -52.99 -15.48 -17.34
C LYS A 352 -51.80 -14.54 -17.45
N ASP A 353 -50.74 -14.78 -16.68
CA ASP A 353 -49.58 -13.90 -16.65
C ASP A 353 -48.75 -14.03 -17.92
N GLN A 354 -48.38 -12.88 -18.48
CA GLN A 354 -47.56 -12.80 -19.69
C GLN A 354 -46.06 -12.97 -19.40
N LEU A 355 -45.65 -12.77 -18.14
CA LEU A 355 -44.28 -12.86 -17.69
C LEU A 355 -44.21 -13.81 -16.49
N LEU A 356 -43.47 -14.91 -16.65
CA LEU A 356 -43.19 -15.87 -15.61
C LEU A 356 -41.68 -16.10 -15.50
N PHE A 357 -41.26 -16.69 -14.40
CA PHE A 357 -39.89 -17.09 -14.15
C PHE A 357 -39.86 -18.58 -13.84
N VAL A 358 -38.89 -19.28 -14.41
CA VAL A 358 -38.63 -20.69 -14.17
C VAL A 358 -37.37 -20.76 -13.33
N LYS A 359 -37.43 -21.41 -12.17
CA LYS A 359 -36.27 -21.73 -11.33
C LYS A 359 -36.03 -23.22 -11.36
N VAL A 360 -34.80 -23.62 -11.65
CA VAL A 360 -34.32 -24.99 -11.47
C VAL A 360 -33.38 -24.99 -10.27
N SER A 361 -33.63 -25.87 -9.31
CA SER A 361 -32.83 -26.02 -8.09
C SER A 361 -32.31 -27.45 -7.99
N THR A 362 -31.03 -27.58 -7.65
CA THR A 362 -30.33 -28.83 -7.37
C THR A 362 -29.70 -28.75 -5.97
N ASN A 363 -29.03 -29.81 -5.55
CA ASN A 363 -28.15 -29.79 -4.37
C ASN A 363 -26.93 -28.83 -4.52
N SER A 364 -26.48 -28.55 -5.74
CA SER A 364 -25.29 -27.73 -6.02
C SER A 364 -25.61 -26.25 -6.26
N GLY A 365 -26.87 -25.90 -6.58
CA GLY A 365 -27.23 -24.50 -6.83
C GLY A 365 -28.64 -24.31 -7.36
N ASN A 366 -28.95 -23.09 -7.79
CA ASN A 366 -30.18 -22.81 -8.50
C ASN A 366 -29.99 -21.73 -9.56
N VAL A 367 -30.71 -21.86 -10.67
CA VAL A 367 -30.71 -20.89 -11.78
C VAL A 367 -32.14 -20.52 -12.13
N ILE A 368 -32.32 -19.27 -12.58
CA ILE A 368 -33.63 -18.70 -12.90
C ILE A 368 -33.61 -18.16 -14.33
N LYS A 369 -34.57 -18.57 -15.17
CA LYS A 369 -34.77 -18.03 -16.52
C LYS A 369 -36.16 -17.40 -16.66
N LYS A 370 -36.22 -16.28 -17.37
CA LYS A 370 -37.45 -15.54 -17.66
C LYS A 370 -38.14 -16.13 -18.89
N ILE A 371 -39.45 -16.35 -18.82
CA ILE A 371 -40.28 -16.78 -19.96
C ILE A 371 -41.45 -15.83 -20.20
N ILE A 372 -41.77 -15.64 -21.47
CA ILE A 372 -42.83 -14.72 -21.91
C ILE A 372 -43.88 -15.50 -22.69
N SER A 373 -45.17 -15.21 -22.45
CA SER A 373 -46.27 -15.80 -23.19
C SER A 373 -46.58 -15.01 -24.46
N THR A 374 -46.89 -15.73 -25.54
CA THR A 374 -47.47 -15.21 -26.79
C THR A 374 -48.96 -14.95 -26.69
N ASN A 375 -49.64 -15.42 -25.63
CA ASN A 375 -51.07 -15.22 -25.45
C ASN A 375 -51.36 -13.75 -25.11
N ARG A 376 -51.64 -12.95 -26.14
CA ARG A 376 -52.35 -11.67 -26.02
C ARG A 376 -53.83 -11.95 -25.72
N LYS A 377 -54.16 -12.44 -24.53
CA LYS A 377 -55.54 -12.37 -24.06
C LYS A 377 -55.83 -10.92 -23.66
N ARG A 378 -56.65 -10.29 -24.50
CA ARG A 378 -57.22 -8.96 -24.35
C ARG A 378 -58.16 -8.89 -23.16
#